data_AF-A0A4Q6BZF7-F1
#
_entry.id   AF-A0A4Q6BZF7-F1
#
_cell.length_a   1.000
_cell.length_b   1.000
_cell.length_c   1.000
_cell.angle_alpha   90.00
_cell.angle_beta   90.00
_cell.angle_gamma   90.00
#
_symmetry.space_group_name_H-M   'P 1'
#
loop_
_entity.id
_entity.type
_entity.pdbx_description
1 polymer ?
#
loop_
_entity_poly.entity_id
_entity_poly.type
_entity_poly.pdbx_seq_one_letter_code
_entity_poly.pdbx_strand_id
1 'polypeptide(L)'
;MKLFSTFLLLSMIVSACSSPPSRPSYRLGSGDGIPDPDNPNDPDNPVDEPIDDINSGELNITFNTAIPRLTHDEWENTVRDAFLLAGRPGLAAKFTQDDNSTIFHNDSDTNKVTTGLWKDYQEASEELGKRIAGDANQVKKLIPADAPAGEKLERASAILKPLLLRAYRRPATEAELTGLSNIFNKGKSLTGNANYDAAGFQAVTAAILQSPQFIYHPEYGAKDGKVAKLTPHEVATRLSYAIWKSIPDQALL
;
A
#
# COMPACT_ATOMS: atom_id res chain seq x y z
N MET A 1 41.19 42.47 -19.48
CA MET A 1 39.81 43.01 -19.55
C MET A 1 38.94 42.15 -18.62
N LYS A 2 38.80 42.50 -17.33
CA LYS A 2 37.68 43.26 -16.72
C LYS A 2 36.30 42.69 -17.14
N LEU A 3 35.66 41.86 -16.31
CA LEU A 3 34.67 42.20 -15.25
C LEU A 3 33.31 42.70 -15.80
N PHE A 4 32.26 41.87 -15.69
CA PHE A 4 30.83 42.21 -15.61
C PHE A 4 30.16 41.01 -14.90
N SER A 5 29.95 40.98 -13.58
CA SER A 5 29.11 41.80 -12.69
C SER A 5 27.60 41.69 -12.96
N THR A 6 26.97 40.76 -12.22
CA THR A 6 25.72 40.89 -11.45
C THR A 6 24.59 41.79 -11.99
N PHE A 7 23.42 41.18 -12.24
CA PHE A 7 22.12 41.46 -11.59
C PHE A 7 21.00 40.80 -12.43
N LEU A 8 20.34 39.76 -11.92
CA LEU A 8 18.97 39.47 -12.35
C LEU A 8 18.13 39.18 -11.11
N LEU A 9 17.28 40.16 -10.80
CA LEU A 9 16.37 40.20 -9.67
C LEU A 9 15.36 39.04 -9.73
N LEU A 10 15.19 38.45 -8.56
CA LEU A 10 14.01 37.72 -8.09
C LEU A 10 12.73 38.54 -8.35
N SER A 11 11.81 38.00 -9.16
CA SER A 11 10.43 38.48 -9.26
C SER A 11 9.49 37.33 -8.96
N MET A 12 9.14 37.18 -7.68
CA MET A 12 8.03 36.36 -7.22
C MET A 12 6.80 37.27 -7.23
N ILE A 13 5.96 37.17 -8.28
CA ILE A 13 4.67 37.85 -8.31
C ILE A 13 3.63 36.87 -7.77
N VAL A 14 3.14 37.19 -6.57
CA VAL A 14 1.97 36.59 -5.95
C VAL A 14 0.74 37.06 -6.74
N SER A 15 0.15 36.18 -7.56
CA SER A 15 -1.23 36.33 -8.04
C SER A 15 -2.13 35.45 -7.20
N ALA A 16 -2.57 35.99 -6.07
CA ALA A 16 -3.72 35.49 -5.33
C ALA A 16 -4.90 36.45 -5.54
N CYS A 17 -6.11 35.87 -5.59
CA CYS A 17 -7.42 36.47 -5.83
C CYS A 17 -7.83 36.62 -7.31
N SER A 18 -8.12 35.48 -7.96
CA SER A 18 -9.15 35.43 -9.00
C SER A 18 -10.53 35.27 -8.35
N SER A 19 -11.53 35.95 -8.92
CA SER A 19 -12.93 35.84 -8.51
C SER A 19 -13.44 34.40 -8.64
N PRO A 20 -14.41 33.96 -7.81
CA PRO A 20 -14.99 32.63 -7.94
C PRO A 20 -15.59 32.44 -9.35
N PRO A 21 -15.47 31.23 -9.94
CA PRO A 21 -16.05 30.94 -11.24
C PRO A 21 -17.57 31.15 -11.21
N SER A 22 -18.11 31.70 -12.30
CA SER A 22 -19.55 31.88 -12.46
C SER A 22 -20.25 30.52 -12.43
N ARG A 23 -21.35 30.43 -11.67
CA ARG A 23 -22.19 29.24 -11.63
C ARG A 23 -22.76 28.97 -13.03
N PRO A 24 -22.78 27.72 -13.51
CA PRO A 24 -23.47 27.40 -14.75
C PRO A 24 -24.97 27.71 -14.60
N SER A 25 -25.54 28.43 -15.55
CA SER A 25 -27.00 28.61 -15.64
C SER A 25 -27.60 27.36 -16.28
N TYR A 26 -28.19 26.48 -15.47
CA TYR A 26 -28.96 25.36 -15.98
C TYR A 26 -30.33 25.85 -16.46
N ARG A 27 -30.78 25.33 -17.60
CA ARG A 27 -32.14 25.55 -18.14
C ARG A 27 -33.16 25.13 -17.08
N LEU A 28 -34.14 25.99 -16.79
CA LEU A 28 -35.38 25.55 -16.13
C LEU A 28 -36.06 24.51 -17.04
N GLY A 29 -36.21 23.29 -16.53
CA GLY A 29 -36.84 22.15 -17.22
C GLY A 29 -38.30 22.45 -17.58
N SER A 30 -38.73 21.93 -18.73
CA SER A 30 -40.08 22.06 -19.28
C SER A 30 -40.82 20.73 -19.15
N GLY A 31 -41.31 20.41 -17.95
CA GLY A 31 -42.39 19.45 -17.70
C GLY A 31 -42.39 18.17 -18.54
N ASP A 32 -41.27 17.47 -18.61
CA ASP A 32 -41.02 16.31 -19.47
C ASP A 32 -41.23 14.95 -18.78
N GLY A 33 -41.70 14.93 -17.52
CA GLY A 33 -42.01 13.70 -16.78
C GLY A 33 -40.78 12.87 -16.39
N ILE A 34 -39.60 13.49 -16.39
CA ILE A 34 -38.38 12.93 -15.81
C ILE A 34 -38.30 13.45 -14.38
N PRO A 35 -38.23 12.57 -13.36
CA PRO A 35 -38.10 12.99 -11.97
C PRO A 35 -36.91 13.94 -11.80
N ASP A 36 -37.17 15.13 -11.26
CA ASP A 36 -36.15 16.11 -10.92
C ASP A 36 -35.79 15.98 -9.43
N PRO A 37 -34.71 15.27 -9.08
CA PRO A 37 -34.33 15.07 -7.69
C PRO A 37 -33.91 16.37 -6.98
N ASP A 38 -33.68 17.46 -7.73
CA ASP A 38 -33.34 18.78 -7.17
C ASP A 38 -34.60 19.65 -6.89
N ASN A 39 -35.80 19.22 -7.30
CA ASN A 39 -37.07 19.86 -6.98
C ASN A 39 -37.89 19.01 -5.98
N PRO A 40 -37.89 19.35 -4.68
CA PRO A 40 -38.59 18.58 -3.65
C PRO A 40 -40.13 18.63 -3.75
N ASN A 41 -40.69 19.46 -4.64
CA ASN A 41 -42.13 19.52 -4.91
C ASN A 41 -42.51 18.90 -6.26
N ASP A 42 -41.59 18.18 -6.92
CA ASP A 42 -41.90 17.44 -8.13
C ASP A 42 -42.84 16.26 -7.80
N PRO A 43 -44.07 16.24 -8.35
CA PRO A 43 -45.02 15.15 -8.11
C PRO A 43 -44.57 13.80 -8.67
N ASP A 44 -43.59 13.77 -9.57
CA ASP A 44 -43.07 12.55 -10.19
C ASP A 44 -41.87 11.96 -9.43
N ASN A 45 -41.40 12.59 -8.35
CA ASN A 45 -40.37 12.02 -7.48
C ASN A 45 -40.91 10.83 -6.67
N PRO A 46 -40.16 9.72 -6.56
CA PRO A 46 -40.57 8.58 -5.76
C PRO A 46 -40.75 8.97 -4.29
N VAL A 47 -41.85 8.53 -3.69
CA VAL A 47 -42.13 8.75 -2.27
C VAL A 47 -41.21 7.82 -1.47
N ASP A 48 -40.12 8.36 -0.94
CA ASP A 48 -39.20 7.59 -0.10
C ASP A 48 -39.91 7.08 1.16
N GLU A 49 -39.83 5.77 1.41
CA GLU A 49 -40.08 5.22 2.75
C GLU A 49 -39.10 5.85 3.74
N PRO A 50 -39.48 6.08 5.01
CA PRO A 50 -38.66 6.83 5.94
C PRO A 50 -37.33 6.11 6.20
N ILE A 51 -36.25 6.64 5.63
CA ILE A 51 -34.90 6.36 6.10
C ILE A 51 -34.73 7.18 7.38
N ASP A 52 -34.72 6.49 8.52
CA ASP A 52 -34.41 7.13 9.80
C ASP A 52 -33.02 7.77 9.73
N ASP A 53 -33.04 9.10 9.86
CA ASP A 53 -31.96 10.01 10.26
C ASP A 53 -30.92 10.42 9.19
N ILE A 54 -31.23 11.50 8.45
CA ILE A 54 -30.28 12.27 7.61
C ILE A 54 -30.18 13.73 8.14
N ASN A 55 -30.22 13.93 9.46
CA ASN A 55 -30.17 15.27 10.06
C ASN A 55 -28.90 15.59 10.85
N SER A 56 -27.82 14.83 10.69
CA SER A 56 -26.50 15.29 11.10
C SER A 56 -25.63 15.51 9.87
N GLY A 57 -25.02 16.70 9.75
CA GLY A 57 -23.87 16.94 8.88
C GLY A 57 -22.63 16.13 9.31
N GLU A 58 -22.84 14.93 9.85
CA GLU A 58 -21.81 13.98 10.20
C GLU A 58 -21.47 13.18 8.95
N LEU A 59 -20.18 13.08 8.68
CA LEU A 59 -19.66 12.03 7.83
C LEU A 59 -20.19 10.69 8.37
N ASN A 60 -21.16 10.10 7.65
CA ASN A 60 -21.56 8.71 7.85
C ASN A 60 -20.43 7.81 7.35
N ILE A 61 -19.35 7.71 8.13
CA ILE A 61 -18.28 6.75 7.92
C ILE A 61 -18.87 5.38 8.27
N THR A 62 -19.52 4.72 7.33
CA THR A 62 -19.92 3.34 7.51
C THR A 62 -18.66 2.51 7.76
N PHE A 63 -18.68 1.65 8.78
CA PHE A 63 -17.63 0.67 9.03
C PHE A 63 -17.56 -0.31 7.85
N ASN A 64 -16.85 0.05 6.80
CA ASN A 64 -16.33 -0.94 5.87
C ASN A 64 -15.06 -1.50 6.50
N THR A 65 -14.98 -2.83 6.67
CA THR A 65 -13.71 -3.52 6.88
C THR A 65 -12.91 -3.47 5.58
N ALA A 66 -12.65 -2.27 5.09
CA ALA A 66 -11.86 -2.03 3.90
C ALA A 66 -10.47 -2.58 4.21
N ILE A 67 -10.10 -3.63 3.50
CA ILE A 67 -8.73 -4.14 3.48
C ILE A 67 -8.18 -3.63 2.14
N PRO A 68 -7.76 -2.35 2.05
CA PRO A 68 -7.33 -1.80 0.78
C PRO A 68 -6.06 -2.50 0.34
N ARG A 69 -5.99 -2.79 -0.96
CA ARG A 69 -4.79 -3.29 -1.60
C ARG A 69 -3.77 -2.16 -1.73
N LEU A 70 -2.49 -2.46 -1.63
CA LEU A 70 -1.44 -1.54 -2.05
C LEU A 70 -1.64 -1.18 -3.53
N THR A 71 -1.72 0.11 -3.83
CA THR A 71 -1.54 0.59 -5.22
C THR A 71 -0.16 0.19 -5.75
N HIS A 72 0.05 0.24 -7.05
CA HIS A 72 1.35 -0.11 -7.64
C HIS A 72 2.50 0.76 -7.12
N ASP A 73 2.26 2.05 -6.92
CA ASP A 73 3.24 2.98 -6.36
C ASP A 73 3.60 2.66 -4.91
N GLU A 74 2.59 2.29 -4.12
CA GLU A 74 2.76 1.86 -2.74
C GLU A 74 3.49 0.53 -2.67
N TRP A 75 3.16 -0.43 -3.54
CA TRP A 75 3.87 -1.71 -3.63
C TRP A 75 5.36 -1.48 -3.90
N GLU A 76 5.72 -0.63 -4.86
CA GLU A 76 7.11 -0.30 -5.20
C GLU A 76 7.88 0.35 -4.03
N ASN A 77 7.25 1.30 -3.35
CA ASN A 77 7.83 1.94 -2.16
C ASN A 77 8.01 0.96 -1.01
N THR A 78 7.00 0.15 -0.74
CA THR A 78 7.01 -0.85 0.33
C THR A 78 8.05 -1.92 0.08
N VAL A 79 8.21 -2.39 -1.15
CA VAL A 79 9.30 -3.31 -1.50
C VAL A 79 10.67 -2.67 -1.27
N ARG A 80 10.87 -1.43 -1.73
CA ARG A 80 12.12 -0.70 -1.51
C ARG A 80 12.46 -0.63 -0.02
N ASP A 81 11.52 -0.19 0.80
CA ASP A 81 11.79 0.07 2.22
C ASP A 81 11.83 -1.21 3.06
N ALA A 82 10.97 -2.19 2.79
CA ALA A 82 10.98 -3.47 3.51
C ALA A 82 12.27 -4.25 3.28
N PHE A 83 12.74 -4.29 2.03
CA PHE A 83 13.98 -4.97 1.64
C PHE A 83 15.21 -4.06 1.68
N LEU A 84 15.10 -2.82 2.18
CA LEU A 84 16.21 -1.88 2.28
C LEU A 84 16.96 -1.69 0.94
N LEU A 85 16.25 -1.67 -0.18
CA LEU A 85 16.83 -1.49 -1.51
C LEU A 85 17.33 -0.04 -1.69
N ALA A 86 18.30 0.16 -2.57
CA ALA A 86 18.80 1.50 -2.89
C ALA A 86 17.77 2.37 -3.65
N GLY A 87 16.77 1.74 -4.27
CA GLY A 87 15.71 2.40 -5.03
C GLY A 87 14.54 1.47 -5.28
N ARG A 88 13.48 2.00 -5.90
CA ARG A 88 12.30 1.23 -6.33
C ARG A 88 12.73 0.11 -7.30
N PRO A 89 12.21 -1.12 -7.17
CA PRO A 89 12.58 -2.24 -8.03
C PRO A 89 12.10 -2.12 -9.49
N GLY A 90 11.09 -1.30 -9.77
CA GLY A 90 10.55 -1.05 -11.11
C GLY A 90 9.83 -2.24 -11.73
N LEU A 91 9.29 -3.14 -10.90
CA LEU A 91 8.63 -4.37 -11.32
C LEU A 91 7.14 -4.16 -11.60
N ALA A 92 6.51 -3.24 -10.87
CA ALA A 92 5.10 -2.89 -11.02
C ALA A 92 4.76 -2.22 -12.35
N ALA A 93 5.78 -1.79 -13.12
CA ALA A 93 5.59 -1.28 -14.47
C ALA A 93 4.96 -2.31 -15.44
N LYS A 94 5.02 -3.60 -15.09
CA LYS A 94 4.41 -4.69 -15.86
C LYS A 94 3.03 -5.10 -15.35
N PHE A 95 2.58 -4.53 -14.24
CA PHE A 95 1.33 -4.95 -13.62
C PHE A 95 0.13 -4.49 -14.45
N THR A 96 -0.86 -5.37 -14.50
CA THR A 96 -2.23 -5.05 -14.91
C THR A 96 -2.70 -3.83 -14.14
N GLN A 97 -3.04 -2.73 -14.84
CA GLN A 97 -3.26 -1.42 -14.23
C GLN A 97 -4.28 -1.43 -13.09
N ASP A 98 -4.01 -0.60 -12.08
CA ASP A 98 -4.97 -0.28 -11.02
C ASP A 98 -6.24 0.32 -11.64
N ASP A 99 -7.39 0.03 -11.04
CA ASP A 99 -8.63 0.70 -11.41
C ASP A 99 -8.53 2.20 -11.08
N ASN A 100 -8.85 3.05 -12.05
CA ASN A 100 -8.81 4.51 -11.95
C ASN A 100 -10.19 5.14 -12.18
N SER A 101 -11.27 4.37 -11.98
CA SER A 101 -12.64 4.86 -12.14
C SER A 101 -13.05 5.86 -11.06
N THR A 102 -12.36 5.87 -9.92
CA THR A 102 -12.57 6.81 -8.82
C THR A 102 -11.40 7.78 -8.70
N ILE A 103 -11.62 8.89 -7.99
CA ILE A 103 -10.55 9.86 -7.68
C ILE A 103 -9.53 9.31 -6.65
N PHE A 104 -9.81 8.17 -6.01
CA PHE A 104 -8.98 7.54 -5.00
C PHE A 104 -8.49 6.16 -5.46
N HIS A 105 -7.23 6.06 -5.85
CA HIS A 105 -6.65 4.81 -6.38
C HIS A 105 -6.59 3.64 -5.36
N ASN A 106 -6.84 3.87 -4.08
CA ASN A 106 -6.81 2.86 -3.02
C ASN A 106 -8.22 2.41 -2.57
N ASP A 107 -9.26 2.73 -3.35
CA ASP A 107 -10.63 2.31 -3.07
C ASP A 107 -10.72 0.78 -2.99
N SER A 108 -11.11 0.26 -1.82
CA SER A 108 -11.16 -1.18 -1.60
C SER A 108 -12.23 -1.89 -2.42
N ASP A 109 -13.24 -1.19 -2.92
CA ASP A 109 -14.36 -1.80 -3.66
C ASP A 109 -14.02 -2.05 -5.14
N THR A 110 -13.14 -1.23 -5.72
CA THR A 110 -12.68 -1.38 -7.11
C THR A 110 -11.26 -1.95 -7.20
N ASN A 111 -10.39 -1.64 -6.24
CA ASN A 111 -8.99 -2.03 -6.28
C ASN A 111 -8.75 -3.48 -5.82
N LYS A 112 -9.20 -4.44 -6.63
CA LYS A 112 -9.13 -5.89 -6.36
C LYS A 112 -7.95 -6.56 -7.06
N VAL A 113 -7.53 -7.71 -6.53
CA VAL A 113 -6.56 -8.58 -7.21
C VAL A 113 -7.27 -9.38 -8.31
N THR A 114 -7.04 -9.01 -9.56
CA THR A 114 -7.52 -9.76 -10.72
C THR A 114 -6.64 -10.98 -11.00
N THR A 115 -7.10 -11.91 -11.84
CA THR A 115 -6.29 -13.07 -12.26
C THR A 115 -5.01 -12.65 -12.99
N GLY A 116 -5.07 -11.58 -13.78
CA GLY A 116 -3.89 -11.00 -14.44
C GLY A 116 -2.90 -10.45 -13.41
N LEU A 117 -3.39 -9.61 -12.49
CA LEU A 117 -2.55 -9.00 -11.46
C LEU A 117 -1.92 -10.03 -10.52
N TRP A 118 -2.62 -11.11 -10.19
CA TRP A 118 -2.04 -12.20 -9.40
C TRP A 118 -0.80 -12.81 -10.08
N LYS A 119 -0.90 -13.06 -11.40
CA LYS A 119 0.25 -13.56 -12.18
C LYS A 119 1.38 -12.53 -12.20
N ASP A 120 1.06 -11.25 -12.34
CA ASP A 120 2.05 -10.19 -12.35
C ASP A 120 2.80 -10.11 -10.99
N TYR A 121 2.09 -10.28 -9.87
CA TYR A 121 2.71 -10.40 -8.55
C TYR A 121 3.63 -11.60 -8.45
N GLN A 122 3.21 -12.77 -8.94
CA GLN A 122 4.05 -13.97 -8.93
C GLN A 122 5.37 -13.72 -9.68
N GLU A 123 5.29 -13.22 -10.91
CA GLU A 123 6.45 -12.95 -11.76
C GLU A 123 7.39 -11.91 -11.13
N ALA A 124 6.85 -10.80 -10.60
CA ALA A 124 7.65 -9.79 -9.93
C ALA A 124 8.30 -10.31 -8.64
N SER A 125 7.60 -11.14 -7.87
CA SER A 125 8.11 -11.66 -6.61
C SER A 125 9.27 -12.63 -6.83
N GLU A 126 9.17 -13.49 -7.84
CA GLU A 126 10.25 -14.40 -8.26
C GLU A 126 11.45 -13.64 -8.84
N GLU A 127 11.19 -12.63 -9.68
CA GLU A 127 12.24 -11.78 -10.25
C GLU A 127 12.99 -11.01 -9.16
N LEU A 128 12.28 -10.40 -8.21
CA LEU A 128 12.93 -9.72 -7.09
C LEU A 128 13.74 -10.69 -6.24
N GLY A 129 13.19 -11.88 -5.95
CA GLY A 129 13.90 -12.92 -5.21
C GLY A 129 15.22 -13.27 -5.87
N LYS A 130 15.25 -13.45 -7.20
CA LYS A 130 16.47 -13.69 -7.98
C LYS A 130 17.46 -12.52 -7.91
N ARG A 131 16.98 -11.28 -8.03
CA ARG A 131 17.82 -10.07 -7.94
C ARG A 131 18.50 -9.95 -6.59
N ILE A 132 17.75 -10.17 -5.49
CA ILE A 132 18.30 -10.16 -4.14
C ILE A 132 19.34 -11.27 -4.00
N ALA A 133 19.03 -12.50 -4.41
CA ALA A 133 19.95 -13.63 -4.31
C ALA A 133 21.26 -13.42 -5.10
N GLY A 134 21.17 -12.71 -6.23
CA GLY A 134 22.30 -12.39 -7.10
C GLY A 134 23.20 -11.26 -6.58
N ASP A 135 22.75 -10.50 -5.59
CA ASP A 135 23.51 -9.40 -4.99
C ASP A 135 23.94 -9.73 -3.56
N ALA A 136 25.20 -10.17 -3.42
CA ALA A 136 25.77 -10.53 -2.13
C ALA A 136 25.80 -9.36 -1.12
N ASN A 137 25.93 -8.11 -1.57
CA ASN A 137 25.91 -6.95 -0.69
C ASN A 137 24.50 -6.72 -0.16
N GLN A 138 23.49 -6.87 -1.01
CA GLN A 138 22.09 -6.77 -0.63
C GLN A 138 21.68 -7.89 0.34
N VAL A 139 22.09 -9.14 0.08
CA VAL A 139 21.89 -10.27 1.01
C VAL A 139 22.51 -9.94 2.37
N LYS A 140 23.78 -9.51 2.39
CA LYS A 140 24.48 -9.16 3.63
C LYS A 140 23.79 -8.02 4.39
N LYS A 141 23.26 -7.02 3.68
CA LYS A 141 22.55 -5.88 4.27
C LYS A 141 21.28 -6.30 5.02
N LEU A 142 20.62 -7.36 4.57
CA LEU A 142 19.38 -7.87 5.17
C LEU A 142 19.60 -8.79 6.36
N ILE A 143 20.83 -9.22 6.63
CA ILE A 143 21.17 -10.12 7.74
C ILE A 143 21.57 -9.28 8.96
N PRO A 144 20.85 -9.39 10.09
CA PRO A 144 21.26 -8.75 11.34
C PRO A 144 22.67 -9.17 11.78
N ALA A 145 23.43 -8.26 12.37
CA ALA A 145 24.80 -8.52 12.79
C ALA A 145 24.92 -9.62 13.87
N ASP A 146 23.85 -9.82 14.66
CA ASP A 146 23.72 -10.82 15.71
C ASP A 146 23.01 -12.11 15.24
N ALA A 147 22.73 -12.25 13.93
CA ALA A 147 22.08 -13.43 13.40
C ALA A 147 22.94 -14.70 13.66
N PRO A 148 22.35 -15.77 14.22
CA PRO A 148 23.08 -17.00 14.51
C PRO A 148 23.81 -17.57 13.29
N ALA A 149 24.99 -18.15 13.49
CA ALA A 149 25.72 -18.84 12.43
C ALA A 149 25.10 -20.19 12.05
N GLY A 150 25.36 -20.64 10.82
CA GLY A 150 24.96 -21.95 10.30
C GLY A 150 23.59 -21.98 9.63
N GLU A 151 23.31 -23.06 8.91
CA GLU A 151 22.09 -23.27 8.10
C GLU A 151 20.97 -23.86 8.96
N LYS A 152 20.43 -23.04 9.86
CA LYS A 152 19.48 -23.48 10.88
C LYS A 152 18.27 -22.56 10.99
N LEU A 153 17.16 -23.13 11.48
CA LEU A 153 15.88 -22.42 11.57
C LEU A 153 15.97 -21.15 12.42
N GLU A 154 16.81 -21.15 13.46
CA GLU A 154 17.01 -19.98 14.33
C GLU A 154 17.68 -18.82 13.59
N ARG A 155 18.58 -19.10 12.63
CA ARG A 155 19.18 -18.07 11.77
C ARG A 155 18.12 -17.48 10.84
N ALA A 156 17.34 -18.34 10.19
CA ALA A 156 16.23 -17.91 9.33
C ALA A 156 15.25 -17.01 10.11
N SER A 157 14.82 -17.42 11.30
CA SER A 157 13.93 -16.63 12.13
C SER A 157 14.54 -15.29 12.57
N ALA A 158 15.83 -15.26 12.92
CA ALA A 158 16.51 -14.02 13.27
C ALA A 158 16.59 -13.03 12.09
N ILE A 159 16.86 -13.53 10.88
CA ILE A 159 16.87 -12.73 9.64
C ILE A 159 15.46 -12.22 9.31
N LEU A 160 14.46 -13.09 9.38
CA LEU A 160 13.11 -12.77 8.94
C LEU A 160 12.35 -11.88 9.91
N LYS A 161 12.61 -11.94 11.21
CA LYS A 161 11.88 -11.13 12.19
C LYS A 161 11.88 -9.61 11.88
N PRO A 162 13.02 -8.94 11.65
CA PRO A 162 13.03 -7.53 11.28
C PRO A 162 12.53 -7.28 9.84
N LEU A 163 12.74 -8.22 8.91
CA LEU A 163 12.21 -8.09 7.55
C LEU A 163 10.67 -8.10 7.55
N LEU A 164 10.07 -9.05 8.26
CA LEU A 164 8.61 -9.18 8.36
C LEU A 164 7.98 -8.06 9.16
N LEU A 165 8.69 -7.49 10.14
CA LEU A 165 8.21 -6.28 10.82
C LEU A 165 7.95 -5.16 9.82
N ARG A 166 8.88 -4.94 8.87
CA ARG A 166 8.70 -3.93 7.81
C ARG A 166 7.71 -4.38 6.75
N ALA A 167 7.85 -5.60 6.24
CA ALA A 167 7.04 -6.12 5.15
C ALA A 167 5.56 -6.28 5.53
N TYR A 168 5.27 -6.64 6.78
CA TYR A 168 3.91 -6.78 7.30
C TYR A 168 3.46 -5.58 8.13
N ARG A 169 4.33 -4.58 8.34
CA ARG A 169 4.03 -3.32 9.05
C ARG A 169 3.48 -3.53 10.47
N ARG A 170 3.80 -4.69 11.04
CA ARG A 170 3.47 -5.13 12.39
C ARG A 170 4.40 -6.30 12.75
N PRO A 171 4.54 -6.64 14.04
CA PRO A 171 5.15 -7.89 14.42
C PRO A 171 4.46 -9.08 13.73
N ALA A 172 5.25 -9.91 13.05
CA ALA A 172 4.76 -11.18 12.53
C ALA A 172 4.35 -12.09 13.70
N THR A 173 3.28 -12.83 13.52
CA THR A 173 2.88 -13.89 14.46
C THR A 173 3.91 -15.01 14.46
N GLU A 174 3.93 -15.80 15.53
CA GLU A 174 4.86 -16.95 15.62
C GLU A 174 4.63 -17.95 14.48
N ALA A 175 3.39 -18.15 14.05
CA ALA A 175 3.04 -19.03 12.94
C ALA A 175 3.56 -18.51 11.60
N GLU A 176 3.39 -17.20 11.33
CA GLU A 176 3.92 -16.56 10.12
C GLU A 176 5.45 -16.64 10.08
N LEU A 177 6.12 -16.30 11.18
CA LEU A 177 7.57 -16.34 11.28
C LEU A 177 8.07 -17.78 11.08
N THR A 178 7.48 -18.76 11.77
CA THR A 178 7.86 -20.17 11.64
C THR A 178 7.65 -20.69 10.22
N GLY A 179 6.50 -20.38 9.60
CA GLY A 179 6.20 -20.81 8.23
C GLY A 179 7.21 -20.27 7.22
N LEU A 180 7.53 -18.97 7.29
CA LEU A 180 8.47 -18.33 6.38
C LEU A 180 9.92 -18.75 6.65
N SER A 181 10.30 -18.97 7.92
CA SER A 181 11.61 -19.52 8.28
C SER A 181 11.81 -20.92 7.70
N ASN A 182 10.75 -21.75 7.64
CA ASN A 182 10.81 -23.05 6.99
C ASN A 182 10.99 -22.94 5.46
N ILE A 183 10.36 -21.96 4.81
CA ILE A 183 10.57 -21.68 3.38
C ILE A 183 12.02 -21.24 3.13
N PHE A 184 12.52 -20.30 3.94
CA PHE A 184 13.91 -19.83 3.88
C PHE A 184 14.90 -20.99 4.01
N ASN A 185 14.68 -21.87 5.01
CA ASN A 185 15.56 -23.01 5.25
C ASN A 185 15.55 -24.05 4.11
N LYS A 186 14.43 -24.14 3.37
CA LYS A 186 14.30 -24.97 2.16
C LYS A 186 14.80 -24.25 0.90
N GLY A 187 15.30 -23.02 1.00
CA GLY A 187 15.69 -22.19 -0.14
C GLY A 187 16.58 -22.93 -1.15
N LYS A 188 17.58 -23.69 -0.69
CA LYS A 188 18.48 -24.44 -1.58
C LYS A 188 17.74 -25.45 -2.46
N SER A 189 16.81 -26.22 -1.90
CA SER A 189 16.05 -27.21 -2.67
C SER A 189 14.97 -26.58 -3.55
N LEU A 190 14.42 -25.44 -3.14
CA LEU A 190 13.39 -24.71 -3.90
C LEU A 190 13.96 -23.92 -5.09
N THR A 191 15.23 -23.52 -5.01
CA THR A 191 15.81 -22.56 -5.97
C THR A 191 17.01 -23.10 -6.74
N GLY A 192 17.66 -24.15 -6.25
CA GLY A 192 18.92 -24.66 -6.79
C GLY A 192 20.15 -23.80 -6.44
N ASN A 193 19.99 -22.70 -5.69
CA ASN A 193 21.11 -21.87 -5.24
C ASN A 193 21.84 -22.54 -4.07
N ALA A 194 23.17 -22.66 -4.17
CA ALA A 194 23.99 -23.35 -3.18
C ALA A 194 24.28 -22.50 -1.92
N ASN A 195 24.18 -21.18 -2.00
CA ASN A 195 24.39 -20.28 -0.87
C ASN A 195 23.11 -20.23 -0.03
N TYR A 196 23.19 -20.60 1.25
CA TYR A 196 22.02 -20.71 2.14
C TYR A 196 21.22 -19.41 2.24
N ASP A 197 21.87 -18.29 2.56
CA ASP A 197 21.18 -17.02 2.77
C ASP A 197 20.58 -16.50 1.46
N ALA A 198 21.33 -16.56 0.35
CA ALA A 198 20.84 -16.14 -0.96
C ALA A 198 19.66 -16.99 -1.44
N ALA A 199 19.77 -18.32 -1.30
CA ALA A 199 18.70 -19.25 -1.65
C ALA A 199 17.45 -19.03 -0.78
N GLY A 200 17.65 -18.77 0.51
CA GLY A 200 16.59 -18.44 1.45
C GLY A 200 15.86 -17.14 1.09
N PHE A 201 16.61 -16.07 0.77
CA PHE A 201 16.04 -14.81 0.31
C PHE A 201 15.27 -14.97 -1.00
N GLN A 202 15.81 -15.73 -1.96
CA GLN A 202 15.13 -15.98 -3.23
C GLN A 202 13.76 -16.64 -3.02
N ALA A 203 13.69 -17.68 -2.18
CA ALA A 203 12.44 -18.38 -1.89
C ALA A 203 11.47 -17.56 -1.05
N VAL A 204 11.96 -16.92 0.03
CA VAL A 204 11.09 -16.20 0.98
C VAL A 204 10.54 -14.90 0.38
N THR A 205 11.29 -14.24 -0.51
CA THR A 205 10.81 -13.03 -1.20
C THR A 205 9.56 -13.33 -2.01
N ALA A 206 9.57 -14.47 -2.73
CA ALA A 206 8.39 -14.94 -3.45
C ALA A 206 7.19 -15.14 -2.51
N ALA A 207 7.41 -15.76 -1.35
CA ALA A 207 6.35 -16.04 -0.37
C ALA A 207 5.81 -14.77 0.32
N ILE A 208 6.68 -13.84 0.69
CA ILE A 208 6.30 -12.59 1.38
C ILE A 208 5.47 -11.72 0.44
N LEU A 209 5.94 -11.48 -0.78
CA LEU A 209 5.31 -10.50 -1.68
C LEU A 209 3.98 -10.96 -2.26
N GLN A 210 3.70 -12.26 -2.24
CA GLN A 210 2.41 -12.85 -2.61
C GLN A 210 1.47 -13.02 -1.41
N SER A 211 1.92 -12.70 -0.19
CA SER A 211 1.11 -12.83 1.02
C SER A 211 0.04 -11.74 1.09
N PRO A 212 -1.19 -12.05 1.55
CA PRO A 212 -2.19 -11.02 1.84
C PRO A 212 -1.69 -9.97 2.85
N GLN A 213 -0.82 -10.36 3.78
CA GLN A 213 -0.24 -9.43 4.77
C GLN A 213 0.73 -8.42 4.14
N PHE A 214 1.23 -8.72 2.93
CA PHE A 214 2.03 -7.80 2.14
C PHE A 214 1.16 -6.97 1.18
N ILE A 215 0.30 -7.64 0.41
CA ILE A 215 -0.47 -7.03 -0.69
C ILE A 215 -1.53 -6.04 -0.17
N TYR A 216 -2.01 -6.22 1.06
CA TYR A 216 -3.07 -5.39 1.62
C TYR A 216 -2.64 -4.64 2.89
N HIS A 217 -3.43 -3.62 3.25
CA HIS A 217 -3.48 -3.03 4.59
C HIS A 217 -4.61 -3.68 5.39
N PRO A 218 -4.35 -4.75 6.14
CA PRO A 218 -5.36 -5.26 7.05
C PRO A 218 -5.59 -4.25 8.20
N GLU A 219 -6.81 -3.71 8.28
CA GLU A 219 -7.32 -2.91 9.40
C GLU A 219 -8.34 -3.76 10.19
N TYR A 220 -7.87 -4.81 10.84
CA TYR A 220 -8.72 -5.72 11.61
C TYR A 220 -9.18 -5.08 12.93
N GLY A 221 -8.33 -4.26 13.54
CA GLY A 221 -8.56 -3.65 14.85
C GLY A 221 -8.70 -4.67 15.99
N ALA A 222 -8.80 -4.15 17.21
CA ALA A 222 -9.31 -4.90 18.35
C ALA A 222 -10.84 -4.83 18.32
N LYS A 223 -11.51 -5.97 18.23
CA LYS A 223 -12.97 -6.04 18.26
C LYS A 223 -13.47 -5.53 19.62
N ASP A 224 -14.22 -4.43 19.60
CA ASP A 224 -14.89 -3.86 20.77
C ASP A 224 -16.38 -3.61 20.44
N GLY A 225 -17.20 -4.63 20.65
CA GLY A 225 -18.62 -4.58 20.27
C GLY A 225 -18.82 -4.45 18.75
N LYS A 226 -19.49 -3.39 18.32
CA LYS A 226 -19.81 -3.10 16.90
C LYS A 226 -18.73 -2.30 16.16
N VAL A 227 -17.69 -1.84 16.89
CA VAL A 227 -16.63 -0.98 16.37
C VAL A 227 -15.29 -1.69 16.57
N ALA A 228 -14.45 -1.71 15.54
CA ALA A 228 -13.07 -2.18 15.67
C ALA A 228 -12.16 -0.98 15.94
N LYS A 229 -11.48 -0.96 17.10
CA LYS A 229 -10.47 0.06 17.38
C LYS A 229 -9.17 -0.34 16.72
N LEU A 230 -8.65 0.50 15.84
CA LEU A 230 -7.34 0.26 15.22
C LEU A 230 -6.24 0.14 16.29
N THR A 231 -5.37 -0.84 16.08
CA THR A 231 -4.13 -1.03 16.84
C THR A 231 -3.13 0.09 16.52
N PRO A 232 -2.13 0.33 17.38
CA PRO A 232 -1.09 1.33 17.11
C PRO A 232 -0.39 1.14 15.76
N HIS A 233 -0.11 -0.10 15.36
CA HIS A 233 0.51 -0.41 14.06
C HIS A 233 -0.41 -0.12 12.87
N GLU A 234 -1.73 -0.37 13.00
CA GLU A 234 -2.71 -0.03 11.97
C GLU A 234 -2.84 1.48 11.81
N VAL A 235 -2.88 2.23 12.92
CA VAL A 235 -2.89 3.71 12.89
C VAL A 235 -1.62 4.25 12.23
N ALA A 236 -0.45 3.76 12.63
CA ALA A 236 0.83 4.15 12.04
C ALA A 236 0.89 3.86 10.53
N THR A 237 0.45 2.66 10.13
CA THR A 237 0.39 2.25 8.72
C THR A 237 -0.53 3.18 7.94
N ARG A 238 -1.76 3.39 8.41
CA ARG A 238 -2.73 4.25 7.72
C ARG A 238 -2.20 5.68 7.51
N LEU A 239 -1.60 6.27 8.55
CA LEU A 239 -0.99 7.60 8.46
C LEU A 239 0.19 7.62 7.48
N SER A 240 1.06 6.61 7.53
CA SER A 240 2.24 6.55 6.67
C SER A 240 1.88 6.43 5.20
N TYR A 241 0.87 5.64 4.85
CA TYR A 241 0.46 5.51 3.45
C TYR A 241 -0.30 6.73 2.94
N ALA A 242 -1.08 7.40 3.81
CA ALA A 242 -1.74 8.66 3.48
C ALA A 242 -0.73 9.79 3.15
N ILE A 243 0.44 9.81 3.79
CA ILE A 243 1.43 10.90 3.63
C ILE A 243 2.57 10.51 2.69
N TRP A 244 3.18 9.34 2.92
CA TRP A 244 4.43 8.91 2.29
C TRP A 244 4.25 7.81 1.26
N LYS A 245 3.07 7.17 1.20
CA LYS A 245 2.81 6.00 0.35
C LYS A 245 3.82 4.87 0.57
N SER A 246 4.25 4.67 1.81
CA SER A 246 5.22 3.61 2.20
C SER A 246 5.03 3.19 3.66
N ILE A 247 5.80 2.18 4.09
CA ILE A 247 5.81 1.66 5.46
C ILE A 247 6.11 2.76 6.51
N PRO A 248 5.60 2.63 7.74
CA PRO A 248 5.98 3.52 8.84
C PRO A 248 7.48 3.49 9.10
N ASP A 249 8.00 4.58 9.70
CA ASP A 249 9.38 4.59 10.16
C ASP A 249 9.62 3.61 11.32
N GLN A 250 10.88 3.43 11.68
CA GLN A 250 11.27 2.45 12.70
C GLN A 250 10.74 2.77 14.11
N ALA A 251 10.39 4.03 14.41
CA ALA A 251 9.84 4.41 15.71
C ALA A 251 8.37 4.02 15.85
N LEU A 252 7.69 3.79 14.73
CA LEU A 252 6.27 3.43 14.64
C LEU A 252 6.03 1.95 14.27
N LEU A 253 7.11 1.15 14.15
CA LEU A 253 7.10 -0.29 13.85
C LEU A 253 7.45 -1.17 15.06
#